data_AF-A0A3N5LSC8-F1
#
_entry.id   AF-A0A3N5LSC8-F1
#
_cell.length_a   1.000
_cell.length_b   1.000
_cell.length_c   1.000
_cell.angle_alpha   90.00
_cell.angle_beta   90.00
_cell.angle_gamma   90.00
#
_symmetry.space_group_name_H-M   'P 1'
#
loop_
_entity.id
_entity.type
_entity.pdbx_description
1 polymer ?
#
loop_
_entity_poly.entity_id
_entity_poly.type
_entity_poly.pdbx_seq_one_letter_code
_entity_poly.pdbx_strand_id
1 'polypeptide(L)'
;MRTEIKFRSVWLFLAFALGGLLMAQTAPRVTRPEEFFGFRLGSDKKIARWDKLVAYYKLLEKDGGGKLKCVEMGPTTMGHPFLLVIVSSRANLAELERIRQVNTRISDPRGLSEEQVRKLISEGRAVICQSMSLHATEIGGAQMAPELAYDLLTRSDEETKRILDNVVLLLVPSFNPDGLELVADWYTKTLGTEYEGGSIPWLYHKYAGHDNNRDAFQTNLVESQYMVKILFTDWIPQAYIDHHHMGPYGARIYVPPYAEPVRPFADPLVWREQSWYGAHIAFKEEEAGLSGVLNMAQYSGWGHFGFHWITPFHNIAGMLTESASAKLASPIFIHPDQLRGDTRGMPSYEEQTTFPNPWPGGWWRLRDIVERQKTSAWAVLDQAARNRETVLWNAYLKASRQTERGAKGKPLAYVVSSAQHDPLTARKLIDKLMVQGIEVKQSAGGFTTAAGVSYPAGSYVISLAQPKMGLIRYLLGRTFYPDNEWTRARDGSPIRPYDMATDTMSEFMGVRVDPLDEAVSGELRKLTGPASVEGKVAKGQYGYGLDARLNDSFKAVNLLIDQGITVRRVRKP
;
A
#
# COMPACT_ATOMS: atom_id res chain seq x y z
N MET A 1 27.52 -43.75 89.10
CA MET A 1 26.36 -43.76 90.00
C MET A 1 25.44 -42.61 89.61
N ARG A 2 24.11 -42.78 89.68
CA ARG A 2 23.00 -41.78 89.68
C ARG A 2 23.20 -40.38 89.05
N THR A 3 22.33 -40.07 88.06
CA THR A 3 21.57 -38.80 87.81
C THR A 3 22.27 -37.41 87.86
N GLU A 4 21.74 -36.27 87.36
CA GLU A 4 20.46 -35.82 86.75
C GLU A 4 20.80 -34.83 85.58
N ILE A 5 20.14 -34.82 84.41
CA ILE A 5 18.90 -34.10 84.01
C ILE A 5 19.00 -32.54 83.95
N LYS A 6 19.05 -32.00 82.70
CA LYS A 6 18.41 -30.78 82.10
C LYS A 6 18.41 -29.43 82.89
N PHE A 7 18.64 -28.27 82.27
CA PHE A 7 17.79 -27.68 81.20
C PHE A 7 18.48 -26.59 80.32
N ARG A 8 17.76 -26.23 79.23
CA ARG A 8 17.94 -25.19 78.18
C ARG A 8 18.56 -23.84 78.63
N SER A 9 19.14 -22.97 77.78
CA SER A 9 18.56 -22.41 76.52
C SER A 9 19.55 -21.58 75.66
N VAL A 10 19.20 -21.34 74.38
CA VAL A 10 19.74 -20.33 73.39
C VAL A 10 21.25 -20.49 73.02
N TRP A 11 21.76 -20.32 71.79
CA TRP A 11 21.35 -19.49 70.64
C TRP A 11 21.32 -20.18 69.26
N LEU A 12 20.96 -19.40 68.22
CA LEU A 12 20.56 -19.79 66.86
C LEU A 12 21.70 -20.32 65.95
N PHE A 13 21.31 -21.10 64.94
CA PHE A 13 22.12 -21.43 63.76
C PHE A 13 22.26 -20.21 62.82
N LEU A 14 23.42 -20.07 62.16
CA LEU A 14 23.54 -19.28 60.93
C LEU A 14 22.94 -20.05 59.74
N ALA A 15 22.31 -19.32 58.81
CA ALA A 15 21.76 -19.87 57.58
C ALA A 15 22.74 -19.72 56.39
N PHE A 16 22.74 -20.70 55.49
CA PHE A 16 23.44 -20.64 54.19
C PHE A 16 22.79 -19.61 53.27
N ALA A 17 23.57 -18.75 52.62
CA ALA A 17 23.10 -17.88 51.53
C ALA A 17 24.24 -17.46 50.57
N LEU A 18 23.84 -17.07 49.35
CA LEU A 18 24.61 -16.38 48.30
C LEU A 18 25.71 -17.20 47.59
N GLY A 19 25.42 -17.53 46.33
CA GLY A 19 26.37 -18.11 45.36
C GLY A 19 25.86 -18.10 43.91
N GLY A 20 24.86 -17.27 43.59
CA GLY A 20 24.17 -17.26 42.30
C GLY A 20 24.21 -15.88 41.64
N LEU A 21 25.22 -15.64 40.80
CA LEU A 21 25.31 -14.44 39.96
C LEU A 21 24.37 -14.56 38.76
N LEU A 22 23.12 -14.11 38.95
CA LEU A 22 22.23 -13.78 37.84
C LEU A 22 22.82 -12.61 37.06
N MET A 23 23.51 -12.89 35.96
CA MET A 23 23.84 -11.87 34.97
C MET A 23 22.55 -11.38 34.32
N ALA A 24 22.03 -10.25 34.80
CA ALA A 24 20.96 -9.53 34.15
C ALA A 24 21.42 -9.12 32.75
N GLN A 25 20.88 -9.77 31.72
CA GLN A 25 21.06 -9.31 30.35
C GLN A 25 20.40 -7.94 30.23
N THR A 26 21.22 -6.88 30.19
CA THR A 26 20.76 -5.54 29.85
C THR A 26 20.12 -5.61 28.46
N ALA A 27 18.82 -5.31 28.37
CA ALA A 27 18.13 -5.25 27.10
C ALA A 27 18.90 -4.31 26.15
N PRO A 28 19.04 -4.65 24.85
CA PRO A 28 19.79 -3.80 23.93
C PRO A 28 19.23 -2.38 23.93
N ARG A 29 20.11 -1.39 24.15
CA ARG A 29 19.73 0.02 24.00
C ARG A 29 19.51 0.30 22.52
N VAL A 30 18.26 0.45 22.12
CA VAL A 30 17.91 0.91 20.77
C VAL A 30 18.48 2.31 20.56
N THR A 31 19.27 2.47 19.50
CA THR A 31 19.87 3.76 19.13
C THR A 31 18.76 4.75 18.74
N ARG A 32 18.79 5.99 19.26
CA ARG A 32 17.76 7.01 18.97
C ARG A 32 17.92 7.61 17.56
N PRO A 33 16.85 8.08 16.89
CA PRO A 33 16.96 8.69 15.56
C PRO A 33 17.90 9.90 15.58
N GLU A 34 17.67 10.86 16.49
CA GLU A 34 18.49 12.06 16.66
C GLU A 34 19.97 11.75 16.96
N GLU A 35 20.24 10.64 17.66
CA GLU A 35 21.58 10.19 18.02
C GLU A 35 22.32 9.55 16.83
N PHE A 36 21.58 8.95 15.88
CA PHE A 36 22.13 8.38 14.66
C PHE A 36 22.28 9.40 13.52
N PHE A 37 21.25 10.24 13.30
CA PHE A 37 21.25 11.23 12.21
C PHE A 37 21.98 12.53 12.58
N GLY A 38 22.22 12.80 13.88
CA GLY A 38 22.83 14.04 14.37
C GLY A 38 21.87 15.25 14.40
N PHE A 39 20.58 15.02 14.14
CA PHE A 39 19.49 15.99 14.23
C PHE A 39 18.16 15.24 14.41
N ARG A 40 17.18 15.86 15.08
CA ARG A 40 15.80 15.35 15.12
C ARG A 40 15.19 15.42 13.71
N LEU A 41 14.55 14.34 13.27
CA LEU A 41 14.03 14.27 11.90
C LEU A 41 12.98 15.35 11.64
N GLY A 42 12.92 15.88 10.43
CA GLY A 42 12.06 17.02 10.09
C GLY A 42 12.47 18.39 10.68
N SER A 43 13.58 18.50 11.41
CA SER A 43 14.16 19.82 11.78
C SER A 43 14.37 20.71 10.54
N ASP A 44 14.15 22.02 10.71
CA ASP A 44 14.41 23.05 9.69
C ASP A 44 15.74 22.79 8.95
N LYS A 45 15.68 22.81 7.61
CA LYS A 45 16.85 22.70 6.74
C LYS A 45 17.66 21.40 6.88
N LYS A 46 17.02 20.31 7.34
CA LYS A 46 17.60 18.96 7.42
C LYS A 46 16.71 17.91 6.72
N ILE A 47 17.36 17.03 5.96
CA ILE A 47 16.74 15.85 5.33
C ILE A 47 17.69 14.67 5.55
N ALA A 48 17.18 13.57 6.13
CA ALA A 48 17.87 12.29 6.14
C ALA A 48 17.73 11.62 4.76
N ARG A 49 18.88 11.33 4.13
CA ARG A 49 19.00 10.60 2.85
C ARG A 49 18.56 9.14 2.96
N TRP A 50 18.21 8.51 1.83
CA TRP A 50 17.80 7.12 1.83
C TRP A 50 18.92 6.18 2.30
N ASP A 51 20.18 6.43 1.94
CA ASP A 51 21.33 5.65 2.41
C ASP A 51 21.41 5.59 3.96
N LYS A 52 21.15 6.72 4.63
CA LYS A 52 21.11 6.80 6.10
C LYS A 52 19.85 6.17 6.68
N LEU A 53 18.69 6.35 6.02
CA LEU A 53 17.44 5.71 6.44
C LEU A 53 17.57 4.18 6.40
N VAL A 54 18.10 3.61 5.31
CA VAL A 54 18.39 2.18 5.14
C VAL A 54 19.35 1.67 6.22
N ALA A 55 20.45 2.40 6.46
CA ALA A 55 21.40 2.04 7.50
C ALA A 55 20.78 2.06 8.91
N TYR A 56 19.91 3.03 9.19
CA TYR A 56 19.20 3.12 10.46
C TYR A 56 18.18 1.99 10.65
N TYR A 57 17.45 1.59 9.62
CA TYR A 57 16.54 0.43 9.71
C TYR A 57 17.28 -0.87 10.00
N LYS A 58 18.44 -1.09 9.36
CA LYS A 58 19.30 -2.26 9.64
C LYS A 58 19.92 -2.21 11.05
N LEU A 59 20.11 -1.02 11.62
CA LEU A 59 20.46 -0.84 13.03
C LEU A 59 19.26 -1.14 13.98
N LEU A 60 18.06 -0.68 13.64
CA LEU A 60 16.84 -0.96 14.40
C LEU A 60 16.45 -2.45 14.42
N GLU A 61 16.73 -3.21 13.35
CA GLU A 61 16.53 -4.66 13.33
C GLU A 61 17.46 -5.36 14.34
N LYS A 62 18.75 -4.98 14.32
CA LYS A 62 19.77 -5.49 15.23
C LYS A 62 19.50 -5.13 16.69
N ASP A 63 19.20 -3.86 16.97
CA ASP A 63 19.04 -3.38 18.34
C ASP A 63 17.61 -3.64 18.88
N GLY A 64 16.60 -3.81 18.02
CA GLY A 64 15.16 -3.85 18.36
C GLY A 64 14.65 -5.09 19.09
N GLY A 65 15.52 -5.93 19.66
CA GLY A 65 15.15 -7.06 20.51
C GLY A 65 14.28 -8.14 19.85
N GLY A 66 14.28 -8.22 18.51
CA GLY A 66 13.42 -9.12 17.74
C GLY A 66 11.96 -8.67 17.60
N LYS A 67 11.67 -7.36 17.76
CA LYS A 67 10.35 -6.74 17.47
C LYS A 67 10.26 -6.06 16.09
N LEU A 68 11.35 -6.01 15.34
CA LEU A 68 11.42 -5.48 13.98
C LEU A 68 12.19 -6.45 13.09
N LYS A 69 11.77 -6.55 11.82
CA LYS A 69 12.48 -7.28 10.76
C LYS A 69 12.56 -6.42 9.49
N CYS A 70 13.73 -6.36 8.86
CA CYS A 70 13.93 -5.73 7.57
C CYS A 70 13.88 -6.77 6.45
N VAL A 71 13.16 -6.43 5.38
CA VAL A 71 13.10 -7.21 4.14
C VAL A 71 13.47 -6.29 2.99
N GLU A 72 14.63 -6.57 2.39
CA GLU A 72 15.06 -5.91 1.16
C GLU A 72 14.37 -6.62 -0.02
N MET A 73 13.39 -5.95 -0.64
CA MET A 73 12.56 -6.51 -1.71
C MET A 73 13.33 -6.66 -3.02
N GLY A 74 14.38 -5.86 -3.19
CA GLY A 74 15.29 -5.83 -4.33
C GLY A 74 15.65 -4.38 -4.72
N PRO A 75 16.38 -4.19 -5.82
CA PRO A 75 16.75 -2.87 -6.32
C PRO A 75 15.59 -2.14 -7.00
N THR A 76 15.52 -0.83 -6.79
CA THR A 76 14.70 0.11 -7.58
C THR A 76 15.21 0.24 -9.02
N THR A 77 14.47 1.01 -9.82
CA THR A 77 14.72 1.41 -11.19
C THR A 77 16.10 2.08 -11.41
N MET A 78 16.70 2.70 -10.38
CA MET A 78 18.07 3.23 -10.38
C MET A 78 19.03 2.51 -9.43
N GLY A 79 18.59 1.44 -8.74
CA GLY A 79 19.47 0.51 -8.02
C GLY A 79 19.56 0.69 -6.49
N HIS A 80 18.80 1.59 -5.89
CA HIS A 80 18.69 1.71 -4.43
C HIS A 80 17.89 0.53 -3.85
N PRO A 81 18.14 0.10 -2.60
CA PRO A 81 17.40 -0.99 -1.98
C PRO A 81 15.98 -0.54 -1.62
N PHE A 82 14.97 -1.29 -2.08
CA PHE A 82 13.57 -1.11 -1.67
C PHE A 82 13.29 -1.89 -0.38
N LEU A 83 12.78 -1.23 0.65
CA LEU A 83 12.60 -1.83 1.99
C LEU A 83 11.13 -2.03 2.37
N LEU A 84 10.82 -3.23 2.85
CA LEU A 84 9.69 -3.51 3.73
C LEU A 84 10.22 -3.71 5.15
N VAL A 85 9.70 -2.96 6.10
CA VAL A 85 10.03 -3.02 7.53
C VAL A 85 8.83 -3.58 8.28
N ILE A 86 8.97 -4.76 8.87
CA ILE A 86 7.89 -5.47 9.56
C ILE A 86 8.05 -5.27 11.07
N VAL A 87 7.03 -4.73 11.75
CA VAL A 87 7.07 -4.44 13.20
C VAL A 87 5.88 -5.12 13.90
N SER A 88 6.17 -5.88 14.97
CA SER A 88 5.19 -6.56 15.82
C SER A 88 5.86 -7.05 17.11
N SER A 89 5.14 -7.71 18.02
CA SER A 89 5.78 -8.32 19.19
C SER A 89 6.69 -9.49 18.78
N ARG A 90 7.69 -9.79 19.63
CA ARG A 90 8.66 -10.86 19.37
C ARG A 90 8.01 -12.24 19.18
N ALA A 91 6.86 -12.48 19.84
CA ALA A 91 6.08 -13.70 19.65
C ALA A 91 5.43 -13.74 18.25
N ASN A 92 4.83 -12.62 17.82
CA ASN A 92 4.24 -12.51 16.48
C ASN A 92 5.30 -12.59 15.37
N LEU A 93 6.51 -12.04 15.56
CA LEU A 93 7.59 -12.15 14.57
C LEU A 93 8.23 -13.55 14.51
N ALA A 94 8.12 -14.37 15.57
CA ALA A 94 8.49 -15.78 15.52
C ALA A 94 7.48 -16.60 14.68
N GLU A 95 6.19 -16.36 14.88
CA GLU A 95 5.07 -17.02 14.16
C GLU A 95 4.66 -16.30 12.86
N LEU A 96 5.55 -15.49 12.29
CA LEU A 96 5.20 -14.51 11.24
C LEU A 96 4.59 -15.15 9.98
N GLU A 97 5.12 -16.29 9.54
CA GLU A 97 4.59 -17.04 8.39
C GLU A 97 3.23 -17.70 8.72
N ARG A 98 3.03 -18.15 9.96
CA ARG A 98 1.76 -18.72 10.42
C ARG A 98 0.66 -17.66 10.49
N ILE A 99 0.99 -16.43 10.91
CA ILE A 99 0.09 -15.27 10.87
C ILE A 99 -0.24 -14.90 9.42
N ARG A 100 0.76 -14.88 8.53
CA ARG A 100 0.57 -14.59 7.10
C ARG A 100 -0.39 -15.60 6.44
N GLN A 101 -0.19 -16.89 6.67
CA GLN A 101 -1.08 -17.96 6.17
C GLN A 101 -2.51 -17.88 6.72
N VAL A 102 -2.67 -17.54 8.00
CA VAL A 102 -3.99 -17.24 8.58
C VAL A 102 -4.66 -16.10 7.82
N ASN A 103 -3.92 -15.01 7.57
CA ASN A 103 -4.44 -13.84 6.89
C ASN A 103 -4.89 -14.17 5.46
N THR A 104 -4.08 -14.88 4.68
CA THR A 104 -4.45 -15.34 3.33
C THR A 104 -5.76 -16.15 3.31
N ARG A 105 -5.97 -17.03 4.31
CA ARG A 105 -7.19 -17.84 4.43
C ARG A 105 -8.43 -17.05 4.89
N ILE A 106 -8.25 -15.91 5.54
CA ILE A 106 -9.33 -14.98 5.87
C ILE A 106 -9.68 -14.12 4.64
N SER A 107 -8.69 -13.74 3.84
CA SER A 107 -8.85 -12.95 2.61
C SER A 107 -9.43 -13.72 1.41
N ASP A 108 -9.29 -15.06 1.37
CA ASP A 108 -10.00 -15.94 0.45
C ASP A 108 -10.57 -17.17 1.22
N PRO A 109 -11.76 -17.04 1.82
CA PRO A 109 -12.36 -18.06 2.68
C PRO A 109 -13.11 -19.17 1.91
N ARG A 110 -12.93 -19.25 0.59
CA ARG A 110 -13.64 -20.23 -0.26
C ARG A 110 -13.31 -21.67 0.19
N GLY A 111 -14.35 -22.41 0.60
CA GLY A 111 -14.22 -23.78 1.12
C GLY A 111 -14.00 -23.89 2.63
N LEU A 112 -14.12 -22.80 3.39
CA LEU A 112 -14.08 -22.81 4.86
C LEU A 112 -15.49 -22.72 5.46
N SER A 113 -15.69 -23.31 6.63
CA SER A 113 -16.89 -23.06 7.45
C SER A 113 -16.71 -21.83 8.35
N GLU A 114 -17.80 -21.29 8.90
CA GLU A 114 -17.73 -20.12 9.76
C GLU A 114 -16.95 -20.41 11.06
N GLU A 115 -17.07 -21.60 11.62
CA GLU A 115 -16.34 -22.04 12.82
C GLU A 115 -14.83 -22.12 12.55
N GLN A 116 -14.44 -22.58 11.36
CA GLN A 116 -13.05 -22.60 10.92
C GLN A 116 -12.50 -21.17 10.77
N VAL A 117 -13.29 -20.24 10.24
CA VAL A 117 -12.94 -18.82 10.15
C VAL A 117 -12.82 -18.18 11.55
N ARG A 118 -13.76 -18.45 12.46
CA ARG A 118 -13.70 -17.96 13.85
C ARG A 118 -12.43 -18.45 14.57
N LYS A 119 -12.00 -19.69 14.34
CA LYS A 119 -10.71 -20.21 14.83
C LYS A 119 -9.50 -19.50 14.19
N LEU A 120 -9.53 -19.25 12.87
CA LEU A 120 -8.47 -18.47 12.22
C LEU A 120 -8.38 -17.04 12.80
N ILE A 121 -9.50 -16.44 13.18
CA ILE A 121 -9.56 -15.07 13.72
C ILE A 121 -9.00 -14.99 15.14
N SER A 122 -9.24 -15.98 16.02
CA SER A 122 -8.61 -15.98 17.35
C SER A 122 -7.10 -16.22 17.28
N GLU A 123 -6.63 -16.99 16.29
CA GLU A 123 -5.21 -17.19 16.01
C GLU A 123 -4.53 -15.97 15.33
N GLY A 124 -5.28 -15.19 14.55
CA GLY A 124 -4.78 -14.13 13.67
C GLY A 124 -4.40 -12.80 14.34
N ARG A 125 -3.74 -11.94 13.57
CA ARG A 125 -3.36 -10.55 13.90
C ARG A 125 -3.85 -9.61 12.80
N ALA A 126 -4.24 -8.39 13.15
CA ALA A 126 -4.58 -7.40 12.15
C ALA A 126 -3.31 -7.00 11.38
N VAL A 127 -3.34 -7.10 10.05
CA VAL A 127 -2.21 -6.77 9.19
C VAL A 127 -2.47 -5.38 8.62
N ILE A 128 -1.59 -4.43 8.90
CA ILE A 128 -1.76 -3.01 8.56
C ILE A 128 -0.54 -2.58 7.74
N CYS A 129 -0.76 -2.06 6.53
CA CYS A 129 0.32 -1.55 5.69
C CYS A 129 0.33 -0.03 5.68
N GLN A 130 1.51 0.58 5.83
CA GLN A 130 1.70 2.03 5.73
C GLN A 130 2.86 2.34 4.80
N SER A 131 2.63 3.18 3.80
CA SER A 131 3.62 3.63 2.82
C SER A 131 3.87 5.13 2.96
N MET A 132 5.05 5.53 2.53
CA MET A 132 5.61 6.86 2.76
C MET A 132 6.23 7.39 1.47
N SER A 133 6.07 8.69 1.20
CA SER A 133 6.80 9.39 0.13
C SER A 133 6.77 8.63 -1.20
N LEU A 134 5.56 8.23 -1.61
CA LEU A 134 5.28 7.65 -2.94
C LEU A 134 5.73 8.65 -4.01
N HIS A 135 5.30 9.89 -3.89
CA HIS A 135 5.89 11.02 -4.59
C HIS A 135 7.12 11.51 -3.80
N ALA A 136 8.27 11.63 -4.47
CA ALA A 136 9.54 11.85 -3.78
C ALA A 136 9.71 13.25 -3.17
N THR A 137 8.94 14.24 -3.62
CA THR A 137 8.90 15.59 -3.03
C THR A 137 8.15 15.63 -1.69
N GLU A 138 7.40 14.58 -1.36
CA GLU A 138 6.53 14.49 -0.18
C GLU A 138 7.28 13.82 0.97
N ILE A 139 8.41 14.44 1.35
CA ILE A 139 9.48 13.84 2.16
C ILE A 139 9.10 13.54 3.62
N GLY A 140 7.97 14.03 4.13
CA GLY A 140 7.56 13.92 5.53
C GLY A 140 7.47 12.47 6.00
N GLY A 141 6.84 11.60 5.20
CA GLY A 141 6.64 10.20 5.56
C GLY A 141 7.97 9.46 5.77
N ALA A 142 8.93 9.68 4.87
CA ALA A 142 10.28 9.09 4.98
C ALA A 142 11.09 9.65 6.17
N GLN A 143 10.82 10.89 6.62
CA GLN A 143 11.40 11.43 7.85
C GLN A 143 10.64 10.98 9.13
N MET A 144 9.38 10.56 9.01
CA MET A 144 8.51 10.12 10.11
C MET A 144 8.68 8.65 10.46
N ALA A 145 8.73 7.80 9.44
CA ALA A 145 8.80 6.34 9.60
C ALA A 145 9.95 5.83 10.51
N PRO A 146 11.13 6.48 10.60
CA PRO A 146 12.17 6.06 11.55
C PRO A 146 11.81 6.32 13.02
N GLU A 147 11.08 7.41 13.29
CA GLU A 147 10.61 7.73 14.65
C GLU A 147 9.47 6.80 15.07
N LEU A 148 8.51 6.52 14.17
CA LEU A 148 7.45 5.55 14.42
C LEU A 148 8.02 4.15 14.74
N ALA A 149 9.00 3.69 13.96
CA ALA A 149 9.66 2.41 14.20
C ALA A 149 10.43 2.41 15.53
N TYR A 150 11.16 3.48 15.85
CA TYR A 150 11.85 3.63 17.13
C TYR A 150 10.86 3.65 18.32
N ASP A 151 9.77 4.42 18.24
CA ASP A 151 8.78 4.54 19.32
C ASP A 151 8.10 3.19 19.61
N LEU A 152 7.72 2.42 18.58
CA LEU A 152 7.23 1.04 18.72
C LEU A 152 8.29 0.06 19.29
N LEU A 153 9.58 0.32 19.05
CA LEU A 153 10.67 -0.47 19.60
C LEU A 153 10.97 -0.14 21.07
N THR A 154 10.86 1.11 21.51
CA THR A 154 11.31 1.52 22.85
C THR A 154 10.21 1.80 23.87
N ARG A 155 8.98 2.12 23.46
CA ARG A 155 7.89 2.36 24.40
C ARG A 155 7.41 1.05 25.05
N SER A 156 6.95 1.16 26.29
CA SER A 156 6.59 0.04 27.18
C SER A 156 5.23 0.20 27.86
N ASP A 157 4.43 1.18 27.42
CA ASP A 157 3.04 1.39 27.86
C ASP A 157 2.07 0.34 27.29
N GLU A 158 0.88 0.25 27.90
CA GLU A 158 -0.14 -0.75 27.53
C GLU A 158 -0.76 -0.54 26.14
N GLU A 159 -0.63 0.66 25.55
CA GLU A 159 -1.04 0.90 24.17
C GLU A 159 -0.03 0.33 23.18
N THR A 160 1.25 0.61 23.39
CA THR A 160 2.36 0.07 22.60
C THR A 160 2.37 -1.46 22.66
N LYS A 161 2.19 -2.06 23.86
CA LYS A 161 2.05 -3.51 24.02
C LYS A 161 0.86 -4.06 23.23
N ARG A 162 -0.34 -3.48 23.44
CA ARG A 162 -1.56 -3.88 22.72
C ARG A 162 -1.39 -3.83 21.21
N ILE A 163 -0.74 -2.78 20.68
CA ILE A 163 -0.41 -2.64 19.26
C ILE A 163 0.51 -3.79 18.81
N LEU A 164 1.67 -3.95 19.44
CA LEU A 164 2.65 -4.97 19.07
C LEU A 164 2.07 -6.40 19.12
N ASP A 165 1.25 -6.71 20.13
CA ASP A 165 0.69 -8.05 20.32
C ASP A 165 -0.50 -8.35 19.40
N ASN A 166 -1.25 -7.35 18.94
CA ASN A 166 -2.45 -7.55 18.10
C ASN A 166 -2.25 -7.22 16.61
N VAL A 167 -1.20 -6.47 16.25
CA VAL A 167 -0.97 -5.93 14.89
C VAL A 167 0.38 -6.40 14.32
N VAL A 168 0.40 -6.70 13.03
CA VAL A 168 1.62 -6.74 12.22
C VAL A 168 1.62 -5.50 11.33
N LEU A 169 2.52 -4.55 11.63
CA LEU A 169 2.77 -3.38 10.78
C LEU A 169 3.71 -3.78 9.64
N LEU A 170 3.28 -3.47 8.41
CA LEU A 170 4.08 -3.51 7.19
C LEU A 170 4.40 -2.06 6.81
N LEU A 171 5.54 -1.57 7.25
CA LEU A 171 6.00 -0.19 7.00
C LEU A 171 6.88 -0.18 5.75
N VAL A 172 6.55 0.65 4.77
CA VAL A 172 7.35 0.87 3.56
C VAL A 172 7.93 2.30 3.63
N PRO A 173 9.19 2.47 4.11
CA PRO A 173 9.69 3.78 4.52
C PRO A 173 9.94 4.79 3.40
N SER A 174 10.03 4.32 2.15
CA SER A 174 9.90 5.14 0.96
C SER A 174 9.43 4.24 -0.19
N PHE A 175 8.39 4.67 -0.90
CA PHE A 175 7.91 4.01 -2.11
C PHE A 175 8.53 4.62 -3.38
N ASN A 176 9.24 5.75 -3.29
CA ASN A 176 10.20 6.19 -4.32
C ASN A 176 11.58 6.57 -3.73
N PRO A 177 12.41 5.56 -3.40
CA PRO A 177 13.77 5.79 -2.89
C PRO A 177 14.69 6.56 -3.85
N ASP A 178 14.58 6.29 -5.16
CA ASP A 178 15.39 6.93 -6.20
C ASP A 178 15.16 8.45 -6.22
N GLY A 179 13.89 8.84 -6.25
CA GLY A 179 13.49 10.23 -6.20
C GLY A 179 13.83 10.90 -4.87
N LEU A 180 13.74 10.18 -3.74
CA LEU A 180 14.03 10.73 -2.41
C LEU A 180 15.51 11.15 -2.29
N GLU A 181 16.43 10.36 -2.86
CA GLU A 181 17.84 10.75 -2.97
C GLU A 181 18.04 11.98 -3.86
N LEU A 182 17.40 12.02 -5.04
CA LEU A 182 17.47 13.17 -5.95
C LEU A 182 16.94 14.48 -5.33
N VAL A 183 15.86 14.38 -4.53
CA VAL A 183 15.28 15.51 -3.78
C VAL A 183 16.20 15.95 -2.64
N ALA A 184 16.79 15.01 -1.89
CA ALA A 184 17.74 15.32 -0.82
C ALA A 184 19.04 15.95 -1.35
N ASP A 185 19.58 15.46 -2.47
CA ASP A 185 20.74 16.04 -3.16
C ASP A 185 20.44 17.46 -3.66
N TRP A 186 19.32 17.65 -4.38
CA TRP A 186 18.93 18.97 -4.88
C TRP A 186 18.77 19.97 -3.74
N TYR A 187 18.03 19.61 -2.70
CA TYR A 187 17.80 20.49 -1.55
C TYR A 187 19.11 20.84 -0.82
N THR A 188 20.01 19.87 -0.65
CA THR A 188 21.34 20.10 -0.05
C THR A 188 22.18 21.04 -0.92
N LYS A 189 22.10 20.90 -2.25
CA LYS A 189 22.80 21.74 -3.23
C LYS A 189 22.26 23.18 -3.31
N THR A 190 20.94 23.38 -3.13
CA THR A 190 20.30 24.70 -3.25
C THR A 190 20.09 25.42 -1.92
N LEU A 191 20.46 24.82 -0.79
CA LEU A 191 20.33 25.40 0.54
C LEU A 191 21.05 26.77 0.63
N GLY A 192 20.35 27.81 1.08
CA GLY A 192 20.85 29.18 1.14
C GLY A 192 20.82 29.94 -0.20
N THR A 193 20.34 29.35 -1.28
CA THR A 193 20.18 30.01 -2.60
C THR A 193 18.73 30.42 -2.87
N GLU A 194 18.48 31.18 -3.93
CA GLU A 194 17.11 31.51 -4.39
C GLU A 194 16.26 30.26 -4.76
N TYR A 195 16.91 29.13 -5.03
CA TYR A 195 16.26 27.86 -5.36
C TYR A 195 15.99 26.97 -4.13
N GLU A 196 16.26 27.45 -2.90
CA GLU A 196 16.05 26.68 -1.68
C GLU A 196 14.58 26.24 -1.53
N GLY A 197 14.36 24.91 -1.46
CA GLY A 197 13.03 24.33 -1.35
C GLY A 197 12.15 24.47 -2.59
N GLY A 198 12.71 24.91 -3.72
CA GLY A 198 12.06 24.89 -5.03
C GLY A 198 12.11 23.51 -5.70
N SER A 199 11.25 23.29 -6.69
CA SER A 199 11.16 22.04 -7.46
C SER A 199 12.51 21.61 -8.03
N ILE A 200 12.75 20.29 -8.05
CA ILE A 200 13.90 19.72 -8.75
C ILE A 200 13.78 19.98 -10.28
N PRO A 201 14.90 20.17 -11.01
CA PRO A 201 14.88 20.41 -12.45
C PRO A 201 14.79 19.13 -13.29
N TRP A 202 14.61 17.97 -12.65
CA TRP A 202 14.53 16.65 -13.26
C TRP A 202 13.23 15.95 -12.86
N LEU A 203 12.95 14.81 -13.48
CA LEU A 203 11.84 13.94 -13.08
C LEU A 203 12.32 12.97 -11.99
N TYR A 204 11.59 12.88 -10.88
CA TYR A 204 11.97 12.03 -9.73
C TYR A 204 11.60 10.56 -9.87
N HIS A 205 11.05 10.13 -11.01
CA HIS A 205 11.00 8.72 -11.38
C HIS A 205 11.36 8.50 -12.84
N LYS A 206 12.37 7.66 -13.10
CA LYS A 206 13.01 7.47 -14.43
C LYS A 206 12.03 7.13 -15.56
N TYR A 207 10.96 6.40 -15.26
CA TYR A 207 9.93 6.00 -16.24
C TYR A 207 8.54 6.59 -15.99
N ALA A 208 8.25 7.09 -14.78
CA ALA A 208 6.92 7.60 -14.40
C ALA A 208 6.87 9.13 -14.26
N GLY A 209 7.99 9.81 -14.45
CA GLY A 209 8.06 11.26 -14.40
C GLY A 209 7.98 11.78 -12.97
N HIS A 210 6.80 12.27 -12.61
CA HIS A 210 6.47 12.78 -11.28
C HIS A 210 5.31 12.00 -10.62
N ASP A 211 4.71 11.03 -11.31
CA ASP A 211 3.55 10.32 -10.77
C ASP A 211 3.63 8.81 -11.02
N ASN A 212 4.13 8.12 -10.00
CA ASN A 212 4.12 6.67 -9.89
C ASN A 212 2.80 6.12 -9.31
N ASN A 213 1.87 6.97 -8.86
CA ASN A 213 0.58 6.50 -8.31
C ASN A 213 -0.37 6.03 -9.43
N ARG A 214 -0.29 6.58 -10.66
CA ARG A 214 -1.04 6.04 -11.83
C ARG A 214 -0.68 4.60 -12.25
N ASP A 215 0.42 4.01 -11.76
CA ASP A 215 0.85 2.68 -12.20
C ASP A 215 0.22 1.51 -11.41
N ALA A 216 -0.54 1.74 -10.32
CA ALA A 216 -0.96 0.68 -9.40
C ALA A 216 -1.72 -0.49 -10.06
N PHE A 217 -2.65 -0.16 -10.98
CA PHE A 217 -3.40 -1.17 -11.74
C PHE A 217 -2.60 -1.79 -12.90
N GLN A 218 -1.53 -1.14 -13.34
CA GLN A 218 -0.73 -1.56 -14.51
C GLN A 218 0.53 -2.33 -14.11
N THR A 219 1.22 -2.02 -13.02
CA THR A 219 2.43 -2.70 -12.53
C THR A 219 3.61 -2.72 -13.52
N ASN A 220 3.86 -1.61 -14.21
CA ASN A 220 5.02 -1.49 -15.11
C ASN A 220 6.33 -1.19 -14.36
N LEU A 221 6.26 -0.51 -13.21
CA LEU A 221 7.43 -0.14 -12.41
C LEU A 221 7.81 -1.29 -11.47
N VAL A 222 9.10 -1.42 -11.13
CA VAL A 222 9.56 -2.53 -10.25
C VAL A 222 9.14 -2.29 -8.79
N GLU A 223 9.09 -1.02 -8.39
CA GLU A 223 8.56 -0.51 -7.13
C GLU A 223 7.08 -0.86 -7.00
N SER A 224 6.28 -0.62 -8.06
CA SER A 224 4.88 -1.02 -8.13
C SER A 224 4.70 -2.53 -7.99
N GLN A 225 5.58 -3.32 -8.59
CA GLN A 225 5.55 -4.79 -8.48
C GLN A 225 5.87 -5.26 -7.05
N TYR A 226 6.79 -4.61 -6.34
CA TYR A 226 7.03 -4.86 -4.91
C TYR A 226 5.79 -4.50 -4.07
N MET A 227 5.17 -3.35 -4.29
CA MET A 227 3.97 -2.95 -3.54
C MET A 227 2.76 -3.82 -3.83
N VAL A 228 2.54 -4.20 -5.09
CA VAL A 228 1.48 -5.17 -5.47
C VAL A 228 1.73 -6.55 -4.84
N LYS A 229 2.98 -7.02 -4.82
CA LYS A 229 3.34 -8.26 -4.12
C LYS A 229 3.01 -8.18 -2.62
N ILE A 230 3.37 -7.08 -1.96
CA ILE A 230 3.06 -6.88 -0.53
C ILE A 230 1.54 -6.83 -0.31
N LEU A 231 0.84 -5.94 -1.01
CA LEU A 231 -0.57 -5.63 -0.76
C LEU A 231 -1.53 -6.70 -1.26
N PHE A 232 -1.26 -7.38 -2.38
CA PHE A 232 -2.27 -8.17 -3.10
C PHE A 232 -1.99 -9.68 -3.16
N THR A 233 -0.75 -10.14 -2.91
CA THR A 233 -0.43 -11.58 -2.87
C THR A 233 0.12 -12.07 -1.53
N ASP A 234 1.12 -11.39 -0.96
CA ASP A 234 1.90 -11.94 0.14
C ASP A 234 1.24 -11.74 1.49
N TRP A 235 0.69 -10.54 1.73
CA TRP A 235 0.10 -10.15 3.01
C TRP A 235 -1.41 -9.95 2.95
N ILE A 236 -1.92 -9.15 2.01
CA ILE A 236 -3.34 -8.77 1.93
C ILE A 236 -3.82 -8.09 3.24
N PRO A 237 -3.26 -6.91 3.59
CA PRO A 237 -3.58 -6.22 4.84
C PRO A 237 -5.06 -5.84 4.93
N GLN A 238 -5.61 -5.69 6.14
CA GLN A 238 -6.97 -5.19 6.30
C GLN A 238 -7.11 -3.70 6.04
N ALA A 239 -6.05 -2.92 6.31
CA ALA A 239 -5.98 -1.50 6.00
C ALA A 239 -4.63 -1.14 5.36
N TYR A 240 -4.68 -0.19 4.43
CA TYR A 240 -3.52 0.41 3.77
C TYR A 240 -3.65 1.93 3.87
N ILE A 241 -2.61 2.62 4.31
CA ILE A 241 -2.60 4.08 4.40
C ILE A 241 -1.32 4.66 3.78
N ASP A 242 -1.52 5.53 2.79
CA ASP A 242 -0.47 6.21 2.02
C ASP A 242 -0.28 7.63 2.58
N HIS A 243 0.92 7.97 3.06
CA HIS A 243 1.20 9.28 3.66
C HIS A 243 1.80 10.24 2.63
N HIS A 244 0.97 11.18 2.17
CA HIS A 244 1.21 12.15 1.10
C HIS A 244 1.32 13.60 1.62
N HIS A 245 1.71 14.52 0.74
CA HIS A 245 1.60 15.98 0.97
C HIS A 245 0.79 16.71 -0.12
N MET A 246 -0.07 17.63 0.34
CA MET A 246 -0.88 18.52 -0.49
C MET A 246 -0.35 19.96 -0.49
N GLY A 247 -1.07 20.87 -1.16
CA GLY A 247 -0.74 22.29 -1.23
C GLY A 247 -0.66 23.00 0.14
N PRO A 248 0.22 24.01 0.29
CA PRO A 248 0.57 24.60 1.60
C PRO A 248 -0.55 25.44 2.25
N TYR A 249 -1.59 25.82 1.51
CA TYR A 249 -2.56 26.87 1.90
C TYR A 249 -3.96 26.34 2.32
N GLY A 250 -4.18 25.03 2.34
CA GLY A 250 -5.47 24.44 2.76
C GLY A 250 -5.54 24.12 4.26
N ALA A 251 -6.25 23.05 4.60
CA ALA A 251 -6.15 22.37 5.89
C ALA A 251 -4.69 22.01 6.24
N ARG A 252 -4.40 21.61 7.49
CA ARG A 252 -3.04 21.16 7.87
C ARG A 252 -2.81 19.67 7.59
N ILE A 253 -3.87 18.87 7.73
CA ILE A 253 -3.90 17.48 7.25
C ILE A 253 -5.31 17.14 6.78
N TYR A 254 -5.45 16.47 5.63
CA TYR A 254 -6.66 15.72 5.29
C TYR A 254 -6.48 14.25 5.68
N VAL A 255 -7.54 13.65 6.21
CA VAL A 255 -7.60 12.23 6.60
C VAL A 255 -8.97 11.63 6.20
N PRO A 256 -9.11 10.29 6.13
CA PRO A 256 -10.32 9.63 5.60
C PRO A 256 -11.63 9.99 6.35
N PRO A 257 -12.83 9.73 5.79
CA PRO A 257 -13.10 9.10 4.50
C PRO A 257 -12.97 10.09 3.33
N TYR A 258 -12.97 9.54 2.11
CA TYR A 258 -13.12 10.32 0.89
C TYR A 258 -14.49 11.01 0.80
N ALA A 259 -14.56 12.09 0.01
CA ALA A 259 -15.81 12.72 -0.38
C ALA A 259 -16.58 11.91 -1.44
N GLU A 260 -17.86 12.22 -1.66
CA GLU A 260 -18.63 11.66 -2.77
C GLU A 260 -18.16 12.20 -4.14
N PRO A 261 -18.39 11.48 -5.27
CA PRO A 261 -18.96 10.13 -5.33
C PRO A 261 -17.94 9.04 -4.92
N VAL A 262 -18.41 7.97 -4.27
CA VAL A 262 -17.67 6.71 -4.12
C VAL A 262 -17.80 5.79 -5.34
N ARG A 263 -16.76 5.01 -5.65
CA ARG A 263 -16.77 4.04 -6.76
C ARG A 263 -17.56 2.77 -6.36
N PRO A 264 -18.61 2.34 -7.11
CA PRO A 264 -19.43 1.16 -6.76
C PRO A 264 -18.66 -0.16 -6.92
N PHE A 265 -19.31 -1.31 -6.70
CA PHE A 265 -18.73 -2.68 -6.75
C PHE A 265 -17.65 -3.06 -5.72
N ALA A 266 -17.11 -2.15 -4.91
CA ALA A 266 -16.47 -2.51 -3.64
C ALA A 266 -17.51 -3.09 -2.65
N ASP A 267 -17.07 -3.75 -1.57
CA ASP A 267 -17.97 -4.09 -0.46
C ASP A 267 -18.23 -2.84 0.41
N PRO A 268 -19.50 -2.53 0.80
CA PRO A 268 -19.82 -1.35 1.60
C PRO A 268 -19.08 -1.23 2.93
N LEU A 269 -18.56 -2.33 3.51
CA LEU A 269 -17.76 -2.25 4.74
C LEU A 269 -16.47 -1.45 4.53
N VAL A 270 -15.86 -1.44 3.35
CA VAL A 270 -14.61 -0.71 3.11
C VAL A 270 -14.77 0.79 3.34
N TRP A 271 -15.83 1.39 2.79
CA TRP A 271 -16.10 2.83 2.94
C TRP A 271 -16.41 3.19 4.40
N ARG A 272 -17.00 2.26 5.17
CA ARG A 272 -17.26 2.44 6.61
C ARG A 272 -16.01 2.25 7.47
N GLU A 273 -15.12 1.32 7.10
CA GLU A 273 -13.81 1.16 7.73
C GLU A 273 -12.96 2.43 7.52
N GLN A 274 -12.94 3.00 6.31
CA GLN A 274 -12.30 4.29 6.06
C GLN A 274 -12.86 5.41 6.94
N SER A 275 -14.19 5.53 7.09
CA SER A 275 -14.79 6.51 8.00
C SER A 275 -14.36 6.31 9.45
N TRP A 276 -14.26 5.05 9.88
CA TRP A 276 -14.00 4.66 11.27
C TRP A 276 -12.51 4.76 11.68
N TYR A 277 -11.59 4.46 10.77
CA TYR A 277 -10.17 4.78 10.95
C TYR A 277 -9.93 6.30 10.85
N GLY A 278 -10.52 6.96 9.86
CA GLY A 278 -10.38 8.40 9.64
C GLY A 278 -10.89 9.27 10.80
N ALA A 279 -12.02 8.91 11.40
CA ALA A 279 -12.53 9.56 12.60
C ALA A 279 -11.61 9.34 13.82
N HIS A 280 -10.98 8.17 13.97
CA HIS A 280 -10.02 7.91 15.05
C HIS A 280 -8.71 8.66 14.85
N ILE A 281 -8.24 8.79 13.60
CA ILE A 281 -7.11 9.67 13.25
C ILE A 281 -7.45 11.11 13.66
N ALA A 282 -8.57 11.66 13.18
CA ALA A 282 -8.94 13.04 13.47
C ALA A 282 -9.10 13.31 14.98
N PHE A 283 -9.72 12.39 15.70
CA PHE A 283 -9.81 12.44 17.16
C PHE A 283 -8.43 12.45 17.84
N LYS A 284 -7.47 11.65 17.36
CA LYS A 284 -6.10 11.59 17.91
C LYS A 284 -5.26 12.83 17.58
N GLU A 285 -5.48 13.45 16.41
CA GLU A 285 -4.87 14.73 16.05
C GLU A 285 -5.37 15.85 16.99
N GLU A 286 -6.68 15.93 17.25
CA GLU A 286 -7.27 16.92 18.16
C GLU A 286 -6.90 16.65 19.64
N GLU A 287 -6.85 15.39 20.10
CA GLU A 287 -6.30 15.03 21.43
C GLU A 287 -4.83 15.46 21.61
N ALA A 288 -4.06 15.52 20.52
CA ALA A 288 -2.69 16.02 20.50
C ALA A 288 -2.59 17.55 20.35
N GLY A 289 -3.72 18.27 20.26
CA GLY A 289 -3.79 19.73 20.09
C GLY A 289 -3.45 20.22 18.68
N LEU A 290 -3.53 19.35 17.67
CA LEU A 290 -3.08 19.62 16.30
C LEU A 290 -4.24 20.15 15.45
N SER A 291 -4.56 21.44 15.56
CA SER A 291 -5.65 22.07 14.79
C SER A 291 -5.46 22.00 13.27
N GLY A 292 -6.56 22.01 12.52
CA GLY A 292 -6.60 22.01 11.05
C GLY A 292 -6.72 20.62 10.42
N VAL A 293 -7.41 19.67 11.08
CA VAL A 293 -7.77 18.37 10.52
C VAL A 293 -8.99 18.48 9.62
N LEU A 294 -8.93 17.91 8.41
CA LEU A 294 -10.03 17.85 7.44
C LEU A 294 -10.43 16.41 7.11
N ASN A 295 -11.74 16.13 7.04
CA ASN A 295 -12.30 14.84 6.63
C ASN A 295 -13.36 15.01 5.53
N MET A 296 -13.67 13.94 4.78
CA MET A 296 -14.80 13.87 3.83
C MET A 296 -14.80 14.98 2.76
N ALA A 297 -13.61 15.43 2.37
CA ALA A 297 -13.37 16.57 1.51
C ALA A 297 -12.17 16.34 0.58
N GLN A 298 -11.89 17.29 -0.31
CA GLN A 298 -10.85 17.34 -1.35
C GLN A 298 -10.90 16.19 -2.37
N TYR A 299 -10.75 14.95 -1.91
CA TYR A 299 -10.53 13.75 -2.70
C TYR A 299 -11.82 12.92 -2.78
N SER A 300 -12.33 12.64 -3.98
CA SER A 300 -13.52 11.78 -4.15
C SER A 300 -13.18 10.30 -4.01
N GLY A 301 -14.10 9.49 -3.48
CA GLY A 301 -13.96 8.03 -3.37
C GLY A 301 -13.89 7.33 -4.73
N TRP A 302 -14.21 8.05 -5.81
CA TRP A 302 -14.01 7.69 -7.19
C TRP A 302 -12.90 8.53 -7.85
N GLY A 303 -11.65 8.31 -7.42
CA GLY A 303 -10.44 8.73 -8.15
C GLY A 303 -10.01 7.69 -9.19
N HIS A 304 -8.81 7.84 -9.75
CA HIS A 304 -8.10 6.82 -10.55
C HIS A 304 -7.68 5.61 -9.71
N PHE A 305 -7.32 4.49 -10.34
CA PHE A 305 -6.72 3.35 -9.63
C PHE A 305 -5.24 3.56 -9.29
N GLY A 306 -5.01 4.47 -8.34
CA GLY A 306 -3.78 4.54 -7.54
C GLY A 306 -3.83 3.58 -6.34
N PHE A 307 -2.74 3.43 -5.61
CA PHE A 307 -2.56 2.33 -4.64
C PHE A 307 -3.61 2.32 -3.52
N HIS A 308 -4.02 3.49 -3.03
CA HIS A 308 -5.06 3.65 -2.01
C HIS A 308 -6.50 3.64 -2.56
N TRP A 309 -6.71 3.86 -3.87
CA TRP A 309 -8.02 3.78 -4.53
C TRP A 309 -8.32 2.41 -5.14
N ILE A 310 -7.30 1.62 -5.47
CA ILE A 310 -7.46 0.23 -5.97
C ILE A 310 -7.60 -0.79 -4.82
N THR A 311 -7.10 -0.47 -3.62
CA THR A 311 -7.17 -1.32 -2.42
C THR A 311 -8.60 -1.68 -1.98
N PRO A 312 -9.61 -0.78 -2.02
CA PRO A 312 -11.02 -1.13 -1.81
C PRO A 312 -11.54 -2.28 -2.67
N PHE A 313 -11.04 -2.40 -3.90
CA PHE A 313 -11.42 -3.43 -4.86
C PHE A 313 -10.72 -4.77 -4.60
N HIS A 314 -9.66 -4.74 -3.78
CA HIS A 314 -8.98 -5.89 -3.21
C HIS A 314 -9.55 -6.32 -1.84
N ASN A 315 -10.59 -5.64 -1.33
CA ASN A 315 -11.22 -5.76 0.00
C ASN A 315 -10.41 -5.17 1.18
N ILE A 316 -9.50 -4.25 0.87
CA ILE A 316 -8.60 -3.59 1.82
C ILE A 316 -9.15 -2.19 2.11
N ALA A 317 -9.12 -1.75 3.37
CA ALA A 317 -9.42 -0.37 3.76
C ALA A 317 -8.29 0.57 3.30
N GLY A 318 -8.31 0.90 2.00
CA GLY A 318 -7.37 1.80 1.34
C GLY A 318 -7.65 3.25 1.70
N MET A 319 -6.64 3.95 2.18
CA MET A 319 -6.70 5.29 2.75
C MET A 319 -5.47 6.09 2.34
N LEU A 320 -5.57 7.40 2.48
CA LEU A 320 -4.43 8.31 2.38
C LEU A 320 -4.54 9.39 3.45
N THR A 321 -3.41 9.97 3.84
CA THR A 321 -3.33 11.24 4.57
C THR A 321 -2.58 12.26 3.74
N GLU A 322 -3.01 13.51 3.78
CA GLU A 322 -2.46 14.59 2.94
C GLU A 322 -2.08 15.75 3.84
N SER A 323 -0.80 15.88 4.15
CA SER A 323 -0.29 16.97 4.99
C SER A 323 0.01 18.21 4.16
N ALA A 324 -0.29 19.41 4.66
CA ALA A 324 0.11 20.63 3.95
C ALA A 324 1.63 20.68 3.75
N SER A 325 2.09 20.99 2.54
CA SER A 325 3.53 21.06 2.26
C SER A 325 4.24 22.23 2.97
N ALA A 326 5.49 22.01 3.37
CA ALA A 326 6.48 23.06 3.57
C ALA A 326 7.34 23.22 2.29
N LYS A 327 8.35 24.09 2.28
CA LYS A 327 9.31 24.20 1.16
C LYS A 327 10.38 23.10 1.26
N LEU A 328 9.96 21.86 1.02
CA LEU A 328 10.71 20.65 1.41
C LEU A 328 11.03 20.71 2.92
N ALA A 329 12.30 20.83 3.31
CA ALA A 329 12.69 21.02 4.72
C ALA A 329 12.81 22.49 5.17
N SER A 330 12.58 23.47 4.29
CA SER A 330 12.53 24.88 4.66
C SER A 330 11.16 25.26 5.21
N PRO A 331 11.09 25.93 6.38
CA PRO A 331 9.83 26.39 6.93
C PRO A 331 9.24 27.51 6.08
N ILE A 332 7.92 27.63 6.08
CA ILE A 332 7.18 28.73 5.46
C ILE A 332 6.35 29.47 6.50
N PHE A 333 6.23 30.78 6.35
CA PHE A 333 5.24 31.55 7.09
C PHE A 333 3.98 31.71 6.24
N ILE A 334 2.81 31.51 6.83
CA ILE A 334 1.50 31.62 6.19
C ILE A 334 0.67 32.60 7.02
N HIS A 335 0.35 33.76 6.45
CA HIS A 335 -0.59 34.71 7.05
C HIS A 335 -2.02 34.12 7.04
N PRO A 336 -2.90 34.41 8.03
CA PRO A 336 -4.28 33.93 8.03
C PRO A 336 -4.99 34.07 6.68
N ASP A 337 -4.93 35.26 6.07
CA ASP A 337 -5.58 35.58 4.78
C ASP A 337 -5.03 34.79 3.56
N GLN A 338 -3.94 34.03 3.72
CA GLN A 338 -3.44 33.12 2.69
C GLN A 338 -4.09 31.74 2.74
N LEU A 339 -4.80 31.39 3.82
CA LEU A 339 -5.48 30.11 3.99
C LEU A 339 -6.81 30.09 3.21
N ARG A 340 -7.15 28.93 2.60
CA ARG A 340 -8.22 28.83 1.60
C ARG A 340 -9.03 27.56 1.71
N GLY A 341 -10.33 27.72 1.46
CA GLY A 341 -11.28 26.66 1.10
C GLY A 341 -11.22 26.39 -0.41
N ASP A 342 -12.33 26.61 -1.09
CA ASP A 342 -12.54 26.36 -2.52
C ASP A 342 -12.13 24.94 -2.96
N THR A 343 -12.57 23.94 -2.20
CA THR A 343 -12.37 22.53 -2.53
C THR A 343 -13.60 21.69 -2.20
N ARG A 344 -13.68 20.47 -2.77
CA ARG A 344 -14.82 19.54 -2.59
C ARG A 344 -15.04 19.32 -1.09
N GLY A 345 -16.21 19.66 -0.56
CA GLY A 345 -16.53 19.48 0.87
C GLY A 345 -15.94 20.52 1.84
N MET A 346 -15.15 21.50 1.38
CA MET A 346 -14.67 22.63 2.20
C MET A 346 -14.67 23.92 1.35
N PRO A 347 -15.83 24.60 1.24
CA PRO A 347 -15.99 25.74 0.33
C PRO A 347 -15.27 27.01 0.84
N SER A 348 -15.23 27.21 2.15
CA SER A 348 -14.52 28.29 2.84
C SER A 348 -13.52 27.70 3.85
N TYR A 349 -12.58 28.51 4.33
CA TYR A 349 -11.63 28.12 5.38
C TYR A 349 -12.20 28.47 6.76
N GLU A 350 -13.29 27.82 7.14
CA GLU A 350 -14.13 28.18 8.29
C GLU A 350 -14.53 26.92 9.08
N GLU A 351 -14.97 27.12 10.33
CA GLU A 351 -15.43 26.02 11.20
C GLU A 351 -16.62 25.27 10.59
N GLN A 352 -16.47 23.96 10.36
CA GLN A 352 -17.54 23.06 9.92
C GLN A 352 -17.38 21.68 10.54
N THR A 353 -18.42 20.84 10.50
CA THR A 353 -18.44 19.51 11.17
C THR A 353 -17.30 18.57 10.75
N THR A 354 -16.69 18.77 9.59
CA THR A 354 -15.54 17.99 9.10
C THR A 354 -14.21 18.76 9.10
N PHE A 355 -14.21 19.98 9.64
CA PHE A 355 -13.06 20.87 9.85
C PHE A 355 -13.34 21.77 11.07
N PRO A 356 -13.46 21.21 12.29
CA PRO A 356 -14.07 21.90 13.44
C PRO A 356 -13.12 22.85 14.18
N ASN A 357 -11.83 22.81 13.85
CA ASN A 357 -10.78 23.57 14.53
C ASN A 357 -9.77 24.09 13.49
N PRO A 358 -10.06 25.20 12.77
CA PRO A 358 -9.15 25.76 11.77
C PRO A 358 -7.77 26.13 12.34
N TRP A 359 -6.70 25.83 11.61
CA TRP A 359 -5.36 26.30 11.98
C TRP A 359 -5.23 27.79 11.66
N PRO A 360 -4.82 28.65 12.61
CA PRO A 360 -4.97 30.11 12.47
C PRO A 360 -3.90 30.78 11.58
N GLY A 361 -2.96 30.03 11.00
CA GLY A 361 -1.77 30.60 10.34
C GLY A 361 -0.54 30.60 11.25
N GLY A 362 0.58 31.09 10.71
CA GLY A 362 1.88 31.15 11.40
C GLY A 362 2.99 30.43 10.64
N TRP A 363 4.00 29.96 11.37
CA TRP A 363 5.07 29.13 10.81
C TRP A 363 4.61 27.68 10.62
N TRP A 364 4.91 27.12 9.45
CA TRP A 364 4.65 25.74 9.10
C TRP A 364 5.95 25.06 8.62
N ARG A 365 6.24 23.87 9.16
CA ARG A 365 7.56 23.24 9.14
C ARG A 365 7.45 21.77 8.73
N LEU A 366 8.56 21.20 8.27
CA LEU A 366 8.65 19.76 8.06
C LEU A 366 8.43 18.98 9.37
N ARG A 367 8.89 19.48 10.52
CA ARG A 367 8.66 18.86 11.83
C ARG A 367 7.18 18.71 12.17
N ASP A 368 6.35 19.68 11.78
CA ASP A 368 4.92 19.66 12.04
C ASP A 368 4.28 18.51 11.24
N ILE A 369 4.58 18.43 9.94
CA ILE A 369 4.17 17.32 9.05
C ILE A 369 4.57 15.97 9.66
N VAL A 370 5.82 15.85 10.13
CA VAL A 370 6.37 14.61 10.69
C VAL A 370 5.67 14.20 11.99
N GLU A 371 5.25 15.13 12.87
CA GLU A 371 4.42 14.78 14.04
C GLU A 371 3.01 14.34 13.64
N ARG A 372 2.35 15.05 12.72
CA ARG A 372 0.98 14.71 12.29
C ARG A 372 0.92 13.35 11.60
N GLN A 373 1.82 13.10 10.66
CA GLN A 373 1.90 11.78 10.03
C GLN A 373 2.23 10.68 11.06
N LYS A 374 2.97 10.97 12.14
CA LYS A 374 3.22 10.00 13.22
C LYS A 374 1.98 9.73 14.08
N THR A 375 1.26 10.77 14.50
CA THR A 375 0.00 10.67 15.23
C THR A 375 -1.04 9.91 14.42
N SER A 376 -1.21 10.27 13.15
CA SER A 376 -2.08 9.59 12.19
C SER A 376 -1.68 8.12 11.96
N ALA A 377 -0.38 7.83 11.79
CA ALA A 377 0.11 6.46 11.63
C ALA A 377 -0.13 5.60 12.89
N TRP A 378 0.10 6.16 14.08
CA TRP A 378 -0.14 5.49 15.36
C TRP A 378 -1.64 5.24 15.60
N ALA A 379 -2.50 6.20 15.25
CA ALA A 379 -3.95 6.08 15.40
C ALA A 379 -4.54 4.87 14.63
N VAL A 380 -4.07 4.60 13.40
CA VAL A 380 -4.50 3.42 12.63
C VAL A 380 -4.09 2.12 13.31
N LEU A 381 -2.86 2.07 13.86
CA LEU A 381 -2.35 0.90 14.59
C LEU A 381 -3.15 0.67 15.88
N ASP A 382 -3.41 1.72 16.65
CA ASP A 382 -4.21 1.67 17.87
C ASP A 382 -5.64 1.18 17.60
N GLN A 383 -6.33 1.76 16.61
CA GLN A 383 -7.70 1.36 16.26
C GLN A 383 -7.76 -0.10 15.80
N ALA A 384 -6.78 -0.55 14.99
CA ALA A 384 -6.68 -1.94 14.57
C ALA A 384 -6.40 -2.88 15.75
N ALA A 385 -5.54 -2.49 16.68
CA ALA A 385 -5.15 -3.28 17.85
C ALA A 385 -6.29 -3.44 18.86
N ARG A 386 -7.04 -2.37 19.14
CA ARG A 386 -8.22 -2.38 20.01
C ARG A 386 -9.34 -3.29 19.48
N ASN A 387 -9.41 -3.49 18.16
CA ASN A 387 -10.55 -4.12 17.48
C ASN A 387 -10.15 -5.29 16.57
N ARG A 388 -9.03 -5.97 16.88
CA ARG A 388 -8.40 -7.02 16.05
C ARG A 388 -9.40 -8.02 15.44
N GLU A 389 -10.32 -8.54 16.24
CA GLU A 389 -11.27 -9.56 15.78
C GLU A 389 -12.32 -9.00 14.84
N THR A 390 -12.84 -7.79 15.09
CA THR A 390 -13.74 -7.07 14.19
C THR A 390 -13.08 -6.80 12.84
N VAL A 391 -11.81 -6.37 12.85
CA VAL A 391 -11.01 -6.07 11.64
C VAL A 391 -10.81 -7.33 10.78
N LEU A 392 -10.46 -8.46 11.41
CA LEU A 392 -10.30 -9.74 10.72
C LEU A 392 -11.64 -10.35 10.28
N TRP A 393 -12.70 -10.21 11.07
CA TRP A 393 -14.05 -10.66 10.72
C TRP A 393 -14.63 -9.89 9.53
N ASN A 394 -14.42 -8.57 9.48
CA ASN A 394 -14.81 -7.77 8.33
C ASN A 394 -14.05 -8.20 7.06
N ALA A 395 -12.77 -8.57 7.15
CA ALA A 395 -12.01 -9.08 6.01
C ALA A 395 -12.64 -10.34 5.41
N TYR A 396 -13.02 -11.30 6.27
CA TYR A 396 -13.82 -12.48 5.89
C TYR A 396 -15.16 -12.07 5.24
N LEU A 397 -15.93 -11.19 5.88
CA LEU A 397 -17.24 -10.76 5.37
C LEU A 397 -17.13 -10.15 3.97
N LYS A 398 -16.17 -9.23 3.75
CA LYS A 398 -15.93 -8.61 2.44
C LYS A 398 -15.56 -9.67 1.38
N ALA A 399 -14.64 -10.58 1.70
CA ALA A 399 -14.21 -11.63 0.77
C ALA A 399 -15.34 -12.60 0.38
N SER A 400 -16.13 -13.04 1.36
CA SER A 400 -17.29 -13.92 1.16
C SER A 400 -18.39 -13.24 0.35
N ARG A 401 -18.77 -12.00 0.72
CA ARG A 401 -19.81 -11.23 0.02
C ARG A 401 -19.43 -10.91 -1.41
N GLN A 402 -18.17 -10.55 -1.69
CA GLN A 402 -17.73 -10.34 -3.07
C GLN A 402 -17.79 -11.65 -3.87
N THR A 403 -17.33 -12.76 -3.31
CA THR A 403 -17.44 -14.08 -3.95
C THR A 403 -18.90 -14.41 -4.30
N GLU A 404 -19.83 -14.18 -3.38
CA GLU A 404 -21.26 -14.39 -3.59
C GLU A 404 -21.87 -13.43 -4.64
N ARG A 405 -21.57 -12.14 -4.54
CA ARG A 405 -22.03 -11.10 -5.50
C ARG A 405 -21.54 -11.41 -6.92
N GLY A 406 -20.31 -11.87 -7.06
CA GLY A 406 -19.74 -12.24 -8.36
C GLY A 406 -20.24 -13.59 -8.90
N ALA A 407 -20.70 -14.49 -8.02
CA ALA A 407 -21.36 -15.74 -8.41
C ALA A 407 -22.86 -15.59 -8.77
N LYS A 408 -23.50 -14.49 -8.33
CA LYS A 408 -24.92 -14.17 -8.61
C LYS A 408 -25.11 -13.01 -9.61
N GLY A 409 -24.06 -12.23 -9.87
CA GLY A 409 -24.09 -11.03 -10.70
C GLY A 409 -23.96 -11.29 -12.20
N LYS A 410 -23.92 -10.21 -12.98
CA LYS A 410 -23.75 -10.24 -14.44
C LYS A 410 -22.72 -9.19 -14.90
N PRO A 411 -21.70 -9.54 -15.72
CA PRO A 411 -21.37 -10.90 -16.16
C PRO A 411 -20.89 -11.81 -15.01
N LEU A 412 -20.91 -13.13 -15.23
CA LEU A 412 -20.39 -14.17 -14.33
C LEU A 412 -18.91 -14.49 -14.61
N ALA A 413 -18.43 -14.21 -15.83
CA ALA A 413 -17.03 -14.31 -16.20
C ALA A 413 -16.62 -13.27 -17.25
N TYR A 414 -15.32 -12.99 -17.34
CA TYR A 414 -14.69 -12.41 -18.52
C TYR A 414 -13.80 -13.46 -19.19
N VAL A 415 -13.75 -13.44 -20.52
CA VAL A 415 -12.93 -14.37 -21.31
C VAL A 415 -11.93 -13.62 -22.16
N VAL A 416 -10.67 -14.06 -22.11
CA VAL A 416 -9.63 -13.60 -23.04
C VAL A 416 -9.35 -14.77 -23.98
N SER A 417 -9.86 -14.70 -25.21
CA SER A 417 -9.57 -15.71 -26.23
C SER A 417 -8.06 -15.85 -26.44
N SER A 418 -7.57 -17.05 -26.77
CA SER A 418 -6.20 -17.25 -27.26
C SER A 418 -6.02 -16.77 -28.71
N ALA A 419 -7.10 -16.67 -29.48
CA ALA A 419 -7.11 -16.06 -30.81
C ALA A 419 -7.23 -14.53 -30.71
N GLN A 420 -6.08 -13.88 -30.49
CA GLN A 420 -5.90 -12.42 -30.40
C GLN A 420 -5.01 -11.93 -31.54
N HIS A 421 -5.06 -10.62 -31.83
CA HIS A 421 -4.18 -10.01 -32.83
C HIS A 421 -2.72 -9.97 -32.35
N ASP A 422 -2.51 -9.73 -31.05
CA ASP A 422 -1.24 -9.91 -30.35
C ASP A 422 -1.46 -10.81 -29.10
N PRO A 423 -1.16 -12.12 -29.19
CA PRO A 423 -1.31 -13.05 -28.08
C PRO A 423 -0.27 -12.84 -26.97
N LEU A 424 0.85 -12.14 -27.23
CA LEU A 424 1.88 -11.85 -26.23
C LEU A 424 1.43 -10.67 -25.34
N THR A 425 0.83 -9.64 -25.95
CA THR A 425 0.16 -8.56 -25.21
C THR A 425 -1.05 -9.07 -24.43
N ALA A 426 -1.82 -10.02 -24.99
CA ALA A 426 -2.88 -10.71 -24.25
C ALA A 426 -2.34 -11.52 -23.05
N ARG A 427 -1.20 -12.20 -23.19
CA ARG A 427 -0.55 -12.90 -22.07
C ARG A 427 -0.12 -11.92 -20.97
N LYS A 428 0.46 -10.78 -21.32
CA LYS A 428 0.83 -9.72 -20.36
C LYS A 428 -0.36 -9.19 -19.57
N LEU A 429 -1.56 -9.09 -20.17
CA LEU A 429 -2.77 -8.73 -19.43
C LEU A 429 -3.08 -9.79 -18.36
N ILE A 430 -3.05 -11.08 -18.73
CA ILE A 430 -3.26 -12.19 -17.78
C ILE A 430 -2.25 -12.14 -16.62
N ASP A 431 -0.97 -11.92 -16.91
CA ASP A 431 0.05 -11.83 -15.87
C ASP A 431 -0.16 -10.62 -14.94
N LYS A 432 -0.53 -9.45 -15.47
CA LYS A 432 -0.88 -8.24 -14.70
C LYS A 432 -2.15 -8.40 -13.84
N LEU A 433 -3.11 -9.24 -14.26
CA LEU A 433 -4.26 -9.62 -13.43
C LEU A 433 -3.84 -10.58 -12.30
N MET A 434 -3.00 -11.57 -12.61
CA MET A 434 -2.56 -12.59 -11.63
C MET A 434 -1.73 -12.00 -10.49
N VAL A 435 -0.87 -10.99 -10.74
CA VAL A 435 -0.12 -10.32 -9.66
C VAL A 435 -1.01 -9.51 -8.72
N GLN A 436 -2.21 -9.10 -9.14
CA GLN A 436 -3.23 -8.48 -8.28
C GLN A 436 -4.06 -9.51 -7.48
N GLY A 437 -3.64 -10.78 -7.48
CA GLY A 437 -4.30 -11.87 -6.77
C GLY A 437 -5.63 -12.31 -7.41
N ILE A 438 -5.85 -12.02 -8.69
CA ILE A 438 -7.02 -12.51 -9.44
C ILE A 438 -6.78 -13.98 -9.85
N GLU A 439 -7.71 -14.85 -9.49
CA GLU A 439 -7.73 -16.23 -9.99
C GLU A 439 -8.11 -16.25 -11.47
N VAL A 440 -7.17 -16.68 -12.31
CA VAL A 440 -7.37 -16.94 -13.74
C VAL A 440 -7.30 -18.45 -14.00
N LYS A 441 -8.21 -18.95 -14.84
CA LYS A 441 -8.19 -20.32 -15.36
C LYS A 441 -7.94 -20.31 -16.86
N GLN A 442 -7.46 -21.41 -17.42
CA GLN A 442 -7.24 -21.60 -18.84
C GLN A 442 -7.97 -22.86 -19.30
N SER A 443 -8.69 -22.81 -20.42
CA SER A 443 -9.32 -24.00 -21.00
C SER A 443 -8.30 -24.81 -21.81
N ALA A 444 -8.19 -26.10 -21.51
CA ALA A 444 -7.33 -27.01 -22.25
C ALA A 444 -7.89 -27.34 -23.65
N GLY A 445 -9.17 -27.69 -23.75
CA GLY A 445 -9.83 -28.07 -25.00
C GLY A 445 -10.50 -26.93 -25.78
N GLY A 446 -10.62 -25.74 -25.18
CA GLY A 446 -11.56 -24.70 -25.65
C GLY A 446 -12.97 -24.90 -25.06
N PHE A 447 -13.94 -24.11 -25.51
CA PHE A 447 -15.37 -24.23 -25.14
C PHE A 447 -16.24 -23.40 -26.08
N THR A 448 -17.56 -23.60 -26.05
CA THR A 448 -18.55 -22.79 -26.79
C THR A 448 -19.64 -22.32 -25.84
N THR A 449 -20.07 -21.06 -25.97
CA THR A 449 -21.14 -20.46 -25.15
C THR A 449 -22.52 -20.95 -25.56
N ALA A 450 -23.54 -20.76 -24.71
CA ALA A 450 -24.93 -20.99 -25.11
C ALA A 450 -25.39 -20.08 -26.27
N ALA A 451 -24.69 -18.94 -26.47
CA ALA A 451 -24.87 -18.04 -27.61
C ALA A 451 -24.08 -18.47 -28.87
N GLY A 452 -23.44 -19.64 -28.88
CA GLY A 452 -22.72 -20.19 -30.03
C GLY A 452 -21.31 -19.61 -30.29
N VAL A 453 -20.77 -18.80 -29.36
CA VAL A 453 -19.43 -18.21 -29.49
C VAL A 453 -18.39 -19.23 -29.03
N SER A 454 -17.56 -19.71 -29.96
CA SER A 454 -16.50 -20.68 -29.68
C SER A 454 -15.16 -20.02 -29.34
N TYR A 455 -14.57 -20.46 -28.22
CA TYR A 455 -13.27 -20.04 -27.71
C TYR A 455 -12.26 -21.19 -27.86
N PRO A 456 -11.16 -21.01 -28.60
CA PRO A 456 -10.19 -22.08 -28.84
C PRO A 456 -9.39 -22.47 -27.59
N ALA A 457 -8.74 -23.63 -27.66
CA ALA A 457 -7.78 -24.12 -26.67
C ALA A 457 -6.77 -23.03 -26.25
N GLY A 458 -6.42 -23.01 -24.96
CA GLY A 458 -5.54 -22.00 -24.37
C GLY A 458 -6.22 -20.67 -24.04
N SER A 459 -7.51 -20.48 -24.33
CA SER A 459 -8.27 -19.28 -23.92
C SER A 459 -8.41 -19.20 -22.39
N TYR A 460 -8.39 -17.97 -21.86
CA TYR A 460 -8.41 -17.70 -20.43
C TYR A 460 -9.80 -17.29 -19.93
N VAL A 461 -10.17 -17.76 -18.74
CA VAL A 461 -11.46 -17.51 -18.08
C VAL A 461 -11.21 -16.88 -16.71
N ILE A 462 -11.78 -15.70 -16.49
CA ILE A 462 -11.72 -14.93 -15.25
C ILE A 462 -13.15 -14.86 -14.70
N SER A 463 -13.53 -15.85 -13.88
CA SER A 463 -14.85 -15.84 -13.21
C SER A 463 -14.89 -14.78 -12.12
N LEU A 464 -16.05 -14.14 -11.94
CA LEU A 464 -16.27 -13.20 -10.85
C LEU A 464 -16.57 -13.88 -9.51
N ALA A 465 -16.76 -15.22 -9.47
CA ALA A 465 -16.98 -16.00 -8.25
C ALA A 465 -15.71 -16.16 -7.38
N GLN A 466 -15.13 -15.03 -6.96
CA GLN A 466 -13.92 -14.89 -6.16
C GLN A 466 -13.91 -13.54 -5.41
N PRO A 467 -13.10 -13.38 -4.34
CA PRO A 467 -13.07 -12.15 -3.54
C PRO A 467 -12.77 -10.87 -4.33
N LYS A 468 -12.07 -10.96 -5.46
CA LYS A 468 -11.65 -9.84 -6.32
C LYS A 468 -12.71 -9.36 -7.33
N MET A 469 -13.99 -9.73 -7.20
CA MET A 469 -15.02 -9.40 -8.20
C MET A 469 -15.10 -7.90 -8.55
N GLY A 470 -14.94 -7.01 -7.56
CA GLY A 470 -14.99 -5.57 -7.76
C GLY A 470 -13.84 -5.07 -8.62
N LEU A 471 -12.64 -5.60 -8.40
CA LEU A 471 -11.45 -5.28 -9.19
C LEU A 471 -11.62 -5.73 -10.64
N ILE A 472 -12.02 -6.99 -10.84
CA ILE A 472 -12.27 -7.58 -12.16
C ILE A 472 -13.27 -6.73 -12.97
N ARG A 473 -14.31 -6.20 -12.32
CA ARG A 473 -15.32 -5.32 -12.93
C ARG A 473 -14.78 -3.99 -13.44
N TYR A 474 -13.67 -3.47 -12.90
CA TYR A 474 -13.05 -2.22 -13.35
C TYR A 474 -11.88 -2.42 -14.30
N LEU A 475 -11.07 -3.47 -14.11
CA LEU A 475 -9.93 -3.74 -14.99
C LEU A 475 -10.36 -4.27 -16.36
N LEU A 476 -11.50 -4.98 -16.44
CA LEU A 476 -11.99 -5.64 -17.66
C LEU A 476 -13.39 -5.18 -18.11
N GLY A 477 -14.12 -4.46 -17.26
CA GLY A 477 -15.48 -4.03 -17.54
C GLY A 477 -15.57 -2.55 -17.90
N ARG A 478 -16.44 -2.24 -18.89
CA ARG A 478 -16.75 -0.84 -19.23
C ARG A 478 -17.29 -0.09 -18.01
N THR A 479 -16.68 1.05 -17.72
CA THR A 479 -17.04 1.95 -16.62
C THR A 479 -17.88 3.12 -17.12
N PHE A 480 -18.81 3.58 -16.28
CA PHE A 480 -19.57 4.81 -16.47
C PHE A 480 -19.42 5.67 -15.22
N TYR A 481 -18.87 6.88 -15.34
CA TYR A 481 -18.81 7.85 -14.25
C TYR A 481 -20.23 8.40 -13.99
N PRO A 482 -20.63 8.68 -12.73
CA PRO A 482 -22.00 9.04 -12.43
C PRO A 482 -22.27 10.50 -12.83
N ASP A 483 -23.50 10.75 -13.29
CA ASP A 483 -23.97 12.08 -13.67
C ASP A 483 -25.14 12.48 -12.75
N ASN A 484 -24.83 13.21 -11.68
CA ASN A 484 -25.75 13.52 -10.58
C ASN A 484 -25.30 14.75 -9.76
N GLU A 485 -25.96 14.99 -8.63
CA GLU A 485 -25.73 16.14 -7.73
C GLU A 485 -24.33 16.15 -7.09
N TRP A 486 -23.63 15.01 -7.03
CA TRP A 486 -22.25 14.91 -6.52
C TRP A 486 -21.19 15.15 -7.61
N THR A 487 -21.61 15.16 -8.88
CA THR A 487 -20.75 15.35 -10.06
C THR A 487 -21.16 16.57 -10.90
N ARG A 488 -22.09 17.40 -10.42
CA ARG A 488 -22.45 18.70 -10.99
C ARG A 488 -22.31 19.83 -9.97
N ALA A 489 -21.95 21.01 -10.45
CA ALA A 489 -21.94 22.24 -9.67
C ALA A 489 -23.37 22.82 -9.54
N ARG A 490 -23.52 23.89 -8.74
CA ARG A 490 -24.83 24.51 -8.44
C ARG A 490 -25.55 25.11 -9.65
N ASP A 491 -24.83 25.41 -10.72
CA ASP A 491 -25.36 25.86 -12.02
C ASP A 491 -25.71 24.70 -12.97
N GLY A 492 -25.52 23.45 -12.53
CA GLY A 492 -25.69 22.24 -13.32
C GLY A 492 -24.50 21.86 -14.20
N SER A 493 -23.41 22.63 -14.22
CA SER A 493 -22.20 22.29 -15.00
C SER A 493 -21.50 21.04 -14.44
N PRO A 494 -20.92 20.17 -15.29
CA PRO A 494 -20.28 18.93 -14.83
C PRO A 494 -18.93 19.22 -14.15
N ILE A 495 -18.75 18.69 -12.94
CA ILE A 495 -17.48 18.73 -12.21
C ILE A 495 -16.56 17.66 -12.80
N ARG A 496 -15.35 18.07 -13.22
CA ARG A 496 -14.33 17.17 -13.76
C ARG A 496 -14.05 16.00 -12.79
N PRO A 497 -14.04 14.73 -13.26
CA PRO A 497 -13.63 13.59 -12.45
C PRO A 497 -12.22 13.75 -11.86
N TYR A 498 -12.00 13.25 -10.64
CA TYR A 498 -10.68 13.34 -10.01
C TYR A 498 -9.68 12.38 -10.67
N ASP A 499 -8.82 12.94 -11.53
CA ASP A 499 -7.55 12.31 -11.94
C ASP A 499 -7.67 11.15 -12.94
N MET A 500 -8.78 11.05 -13.68
CA MET A 500 -9.21 9.81 -14.33
C MET A 500 -9.70 9.98 -15.76
N ALA A 501 -9.49 8.96 -16.60
CA ALA A 501 -10.22 8.75 -17.85
C ALA A 501 -10.90 7.36 -17.86
N THR A 502 -10.13 6.29 -17.67
CA THR A 502 -10.59 4.91 -17.45
C THR A 502 -9.45 4.09 -16.83
N ASP A 503 -9.76 2.99 -16.13
CA ASP A 503 -8.78 2.02 -15.62
C ASP A 503 -8.92 0.64 -16.31
N THR A 504 -9.74 0.56 -17.37
CA THR A 504 -10.01 -0.67 -18.12
C THR A 504 -8.78 -1.11 -18.93
N MET A 505 -7.97 -1.99 -18.34
CA MET A 505 -6.67 -2.43 -18.86
C MET A 505 -6.73 -2.98 -20.29
N SER A 506 -7.79 -3.71 -20.63
CA SER A 506 -7.99 -4.31 -21.95
C SER A 506 -8.06 -3.27 -23.07
N GLU A 507 -8.68 -2.11 -22.81
CA GLU A 507 -8.79 -1.00 -23.76
C GLU A 507 -7.41 -0.40 -24.06
N PHE A 508 -6.61 -0.12 -23.02
CA PHE A 508 -5.23 0.38 -23.17
C PHE A 508 -4.29 -0.60 -23.87
N MET A 509 -4.48 -1.90 -23.65
CA MET A 509 -3.62 -2.95 -24.20
C MET A 509 -4.12 -3.49 -25.56
N GLY A 510 -5.27 -3.02 -26.07
CA GLY A 510 -5.89 -3.50 -27.31
C GLY A 510 -6.37 -4.97 -27.26
N VAL A 511 -6.41 -5.59 -26.08
CA VAL A 511 -6.73 -7.01 -25.90
C VAL A 511 -8.25 -7.18 -25.89
N ARG A 512 -8.80 -8.04 -26.76
CA ARG A 512 -10.24 -8.30 -26.74
C ARG A 512 -10.60 -9.14 -25.52
N VAL A 513 -11.53 -8.65 -24.71
CA VAL A 513 -12.02 -9.34 -23.52
C VAL A 513 -13.55 -9.37 -23.58
N ASP A 514 -14.09 -10.59 -23.61
CA ASP A 514 -15.50 -10.83 -23.88
C ASP A 514 -16.24 -11.14 -22.56
N PRO A 515 -17.24 -10.35 -22.14
CA PRO A 515 -18.02 -10.62 -20.93
C PRO A 515 -19.05 -11.73 -21.17
N LEU A 516 -19.17 -12.68 -20.26
CA LEU A 516 -20.14 -13.78 -20.30
C LEU A 516 -21.12 -13.72 -19.13
N ASP A 517 -22.41 -13.73 -19.47
CA ASP A 517 -23.54 -13.77 -18.54
C ASP A 517 -23.86 -15.19 -18.01
N GLU A 518 -23.02 -16.17 -18.34
CA GLU A 518 -23.13 -17.58 -18.00
C GLU A 518 -21.84 -18.12 -17.36
N ALA A 519 -21.92 -19.26 -16.69
CA ALA A 519 -20.76 -19.94 -16.13
C ALA A 519 -20.09 -20.83 -17.19
N VAL A 520 -18.77 -20.66 -17.40
CA VAL A 520 -18.00 -21.50 -18.32
C VAL A 520 -17.76 -22.89 -17.71
N SER A 521 -18.19 -23.93 -18.42
CA SER A 521 -17.92 -25.34 -18.10
C SER A 521 -16.80 -25.92 -18.98
N GLY A 522 -16.27 -27.09 -18.60
CA GLY A 522 -15.19 -27.78 -19.30
C GLY A 522 -13.88 -27.86 -18.51
N GLU A 523 -12.80 -28.29 -19.18
CA GLU A 523 -11.48 -28.51 -18.57
C GLU A 523 -10.72 -27.21 -18.29
N LEU A 524 -11.08 -26.54 -17.19
CA LEU A 524 -10.50 -25.27 -16.76
C LEU A 524 -9.38 -25.45 -15.72
N ARG A 525 -8.12 -25.38 -16.15
CA ARG A 525 -6.94 -25.42 -15.27
C ARG A 525 -6.68 -24.05 -14.63
N LYS A 526 -6.60 -23.96 -13.30
CA LYS A 526 -6.12 -22.74 -12.60
C LYS A 526 -4.65 -22.48 -12.91
N LEU A 527 -4.32 -21.23 -13.25
CA LEU A 527 -2.93 -20.80 -13.42
C LEU A 527 -2.28 -20.58 -12.05
N THR A 528 -1.04 -21.05 -11.90
CA THR A 528 -0.25 -20.95 -10.65
C THR A 528 0.89 -19.94 -10.72
N GLY A 529 1.11 -19.33 -11.87
CA GLY A 529 2.09 -18.27 -12.12
C GLY A 529 2.13 -17.87 -13.60
N PRO A 530 3.06 -17.00 -14.00
CA PRO A 530 3.33 -16.72 -15.40
C PRO A 530 3.70 -18.01 -16.15
N ALA A 531 3.03 -18.27 -17.26
CA ALA A 531 3.37 -19.39 -18.13
C ALA A 531 4.58 -19.02 -19.00
N SER A 532 5.50 -19.97 -19.20
CA SER A 532 6.59 -19.81 -20.15
C SER A 532 6.04 -19.59 -21.56
N VAL A 533 6.44 -18.48 -22.21
CA VAL A 533 6.16 -18.26 -23.63
C VAL A 533 7.06 -19.18 -24.44
N GLU A 534 6.57 -20.39 -24.72
CA GLU A 534 7.25 -21.32 -25.60
C GLU A 534 7.22 -20.82 -27.05
N GLY A 535 8.39 -20.75 -27.68
CA GLY A 535 8.57 -20.30 -29.05
C GLY A 535 9.67 -21.09 -29.74
N LYS A 536 9.62 -21.14 -31.08
CA LYS A 536 10.64 -21.80 -31.90
C LYS A 536 11.18 -20.80 -32.92
N VAL A 537 12.49 -20.60 -32.93
CA VAL A 537 13.18 -19.79 -33.94
C VAL A 537 13.74 -20.73 -35.00
N ALA A 538 13.23 -20.64 -36.23
CA ALA A 538 13.80 -21.36 -37.37
C ALA A 538 15.06 -20.65 -37.88
N LYS A 539 16.08 -21.41 -38.30
CA LYS A 539 17.28 -20.87 -38.94
C LYS A 539 16.93 -20.42 -40.37
N GLY A 540 16.78 -19.12 -40.59
CA GLY A 540 16.58 -18.56 -41.92
C GLY A 540 17.89 -18.45 -42.72
N GLN A 541 17.81 -18.66 -44.04
CA GLN A 541 18.95 -18.54 -44.95
C GLN A 541 19.46 -17.10 -45.09
N TYR A 542 18.57 -16.11 -44.96
CA TYR A 542 18.84 -14.69 -45.22
C TYR A 542 18.71 -13.79 -43.97
N GLY A 543 18.55 -14.40 -42.78
CA GLY A 543 18.31 -13.70 -41.51
C GLY A 543 17.07 -14.21 -40.77
N TYR A 544 16.63 -13.46 -39.76
CA TYR A 544 15.45 -13.76 -38.94
C TYR A 544 14.37 -12.69 -39.14
N GLY A 545 13.11 -13.11 -39.23
CA GLY A 545 11.95 -12.21 -39.31
C GLY A 545 11.34 -11.94 -37.93
N LEU A 546 10.93 -10.68 -37.71
CA LEU A 546 10.13 -10.26 -36.55
C LEU A 546 8.83 -9.64 -37.05
N ASP A 547 7.69 -10.08 -36.50
CA ASP A 547 6.38 -9.61 -36.94
C ASP A 547 6.05 -8.25 -36.31
N ALA A 548 5.97 -7.20 -37.12
CA ALA A 548 5.69 -5.84 -36.68
C ALA A 548 4.26 -5.64 -36.11
N ARG A 549 3.42 -6.67 -36.11
CA ARG A 549 2.10 -6.68 -35.43
C ARG A 549 2.18 -7.02 -33.94
N LEU A 550 3.30 -7.57 -33.47
CA LEU A 550 3.50 -7.97 -32.08
C LEU A 550 4.32 -6.91 -31.33
N ASN A 551 3.85 -6.47 -30.16
CA ASN A 551 4.56 -5.44 -29.38
C ASN A 551 5.96 -5.89 -28.93
N ASP A 552 6.14 -7.18 -28.64
CA ASP A 552 7.45 -7.75 -28.24
C ASP A 552 8.49 -7.76 -29.37
N SER A 553 8.08 -7.68 -30.64
CA SER A 553 9.02 -7.52 -31.75
C SER A 553 9.81 -6.21 -31.61
N PHE A 554 9.20 -5.13 -31.12
CA PHE A 554 9.90 -3.87 -30.88
C PHE A 554 10.89 -3.97 -29.71
N LYS A 555 10.55 -4.72 -28.65
CA LYS A 555 11.49 -5.04 -27.57
C LYS A 555 12.68 -5.87 -28.09
N ALA A 556 12.44 -6.87 -28.93
CA ALA A 556 13.49 -7.66 -29.56
C ALA A 556 14.37 -6.80 -30.48
N VAL A 557 13.80 -5.92 -31.30
CA VAL A 557 14.54 -4.96 -32.14
C VAL A 557 15.46 -4.07 -31.30
N ASN A 558 14.97 -3.52 -30.18
CA ASN A 558 15.78 -2.66 -29.32
C ASN A 558 16.97 -3.44 -28.70
N LEU A 559 16.74 -4.68 -28.22
CA LEU A 559 17.79 -5.54 -27.67
C LEU A 559 18.84 -5.95 -28.72
N LEU A 560 18.42 -6.16 -29.98
CA LEU A 560 19.34 -6.44 -31.08
C LEU A 560 20.20 -5.21 -31.43
N ILE A 561 19.60 -4.02 -31.47
CA ILE A 561 20.31 -2.77 -31.77
C ILE A 561 21.31 -2.42 -30.65
N ASP A 562 20.95 -2.64 -29.38
CA ASP A 562 21.83 -2.47 -28.22
C ASP A 562 23.07 -3.40 -28.28
N GLN A 563 22.90 -4.60 -28.85
CA GLN A 563 23.99 -5.54 -29.16
C GLN A 563 24.73 -5.25 -30.48
N GLY A 564 24.47 -4.10 -31.12
CA GLY A 564 25.08 -3.69 -32.40
C GLY A 564 24.59 -4.46 -33.63
N ILE A 565 23.54 -5.29 -33.51
CA ILE A 565 23.03 -6.12 -34.60
C ILE A 565 22.18 -5.27 -35.54
N THR A 566 22.51 -5.29 -36.84
CA THR A 566 21.82 -4.51 -37.86
C THR A 566 20.40 -5.04 -38.12
N VAL A 567 19.39 -4.29 -37.67
CA VAL A 567 17.97 -4.54 -37.97
C VAL A 567 17.55 -3.76 -39.23
N ARG A 568 16.67 -4.34 -40.06
CA ARG A 568 16.10 -3.67 -41.26
C ARG A 568 14.58 -3.92 -41.33
N ARG A 569 13.80 -2.87 -41.62
CA ARG A 569 12.34 -2.98 -41.80
C ARG A 569 11.99 -3.26 -43.27
N VAL A 570 11.51 -4.46 -43.54
CA VAL A 570 10.93 -4.83 -44.85
C VAL A 570 9.61 -4.06 -45.05
N ARG A 571 9.44 -3.40 -46.20
CA ARG A 571 8.24 -2.59 -46.54
C ARG A 571 7.23 -3.31 -47.43
N LYS A 572 7.65 -4.39 -48.10
CA LYS A 572 6.84 -5.34 -48.88
C LYS A 572 7.40 -6.73 -48.57
N PRO A 573 6.70 -7.59 -47.82
CA PRO A 573 7.14 -8.95 -47.51
C PRO A 573 7.37 -9.80 -48.76
#